data_AF-A0A3B3TXN9-F1
#
_entry.id   AF-A0A3B3TXN9-F1
#
_cell.length_a   1.000
_cell.length_b   1.000
_cell.length_c   1.000
_cell.angle_alpha   90.00
_cell.angle_beta   90.00
_cell.angle_gamma   90.00
#
_symmetry.space_group_name_H-M   'P 1'
#
loop_
_entity.id
_entity.type
_entity.pdbx_description
1 polymer ?
#
loop_
_entity_poly.entity_id
_entity_poly.type
_entity_poly.pdbx_seq_one_letter_code
_entity_poly.pdbx_strand_id
1 'polypeptide(L)'
;MRPHWKYYFLDTAGLVFVVDSGDGKRLDEARKELHQILRNHSLKGVPLVILANKQDLPGALSPETLCQKLDLRRVCDGRVWFIQPCSATMGVGLEEGFRKMVYLMKNPLRQTQEDIKIKMRLRGHYP
;
A
#
# COMPACT_ATOMS: atom_id res chain seq x y z
N MET A 1 5.86 -21.00 -1.25
CA MET A 1 5.77 -19.77 -0.42
C MET A 1 4.40 -19.09 -0.53
N ARG A 2 3.88 -18.73 -1.72
CA ARG A 2 2.59 -18.02 -1.91
C ARG A 2 1.34 -18.68 -1.29
N PRO A 3 1.16 -20.01 -1.32
CA PRO A 3 -0.02 -20.67 -0.72
C PRO A 3 -0.20 -20.45 0.79
N HIS A 4 0.88 -20.06 1.48
CA HIS A 4 0.87 -19.86 2.94
C HIS A 4 0.57 -18.42 3.35
N TRP A 5 0.48 -17.46 2.43
CA TRP A 5 0.22 -16.06 2.77
C TRP A 5 -1.08 -15.87 3.55
N LYS A 6 -2.10 -16.70 3.26
CA LYS A 6 -3.38 -16.71 3.98
C LYS A 6 -3.25 -16.88 5.50
N TYR A 7 -2.18 -17.53 5.98
CA TYR A 7 -1.96 -17.74 7.41
C TYR A 7 -1.40 -16.51 8.12
N TYR A 8 -0.87 -15.54 7.38
CA TYR A 8 -0.26 -14.32 7.93
C TYR A 8 -1.19 -13.10 7.87
N PHE A 9 -2.39 -13.23 7.30
CA PHE A 9 -3.30 -12.09 7.10
C PHE A 9 -4.07 -11.69 8.36
N LEU A 10 -4.27 -12.62 9.30
CA LEU A 10 -4.88 -12.30 10.58
C LEU A 10 -3.98 -11.34 11.36
N ASP A 11 -4.57 -10.31 11.96
CA ASP A 11 -3.87 -9.29 12.78
C ASP A 11 -2.76 -8.51 12.06
N THR A 12 -2.76 -8.49 10.72
CA THR A 12 -1.83 -7.66 9.95
C THR A 12 -2.16 -6.18 10.12
N ALA A 13 -1.26 -5.42 10.73
CA ALA A 13 -1.40 -3.97 10.91
C ALA A 13 -1.00 -3.15 9.66
N GLY A 14 -0.19 -3.72 8.77
CA GLY A 14 0.28 -3.05 7.56
C GLY A 14 0.85 -4.05 6.54
N LEU A 15 0.63 -3.77 5.25
CA LEU A 15 1.11 -4.62 4.15
C LEU A 15 2.21 -3.90 3.38
N VAL A 16 3.39 -4.51 3.29
CA VAL A 16 4.47 -4.06 2.39
C VAL A 16 4.53 -5.02 1.21
N PHE A 17 4.38 -4.49 0.00
CA PHE A 17 4.44 -5.26 -1.25
C PHE A 17 5.63 -4.80 -2.09
N VAL A 18 6.58 -5.69 -2.36
CA VAL A 18 7.80 -5.34 -3.10
C VAL A 18 7.62 -5.70 -4.57
N VAL A 19 7.90 -4.74 -5.44
CA VAL A 19 7.82 -4.89 -6.90
C VAL A 19 9.20 -4.69 -7.49
N ASP A 20 9.58 -5.59 -8.38
CA ASP A 20 10.77 -5.44 -9.22
C ASP A 20 10.48 -4.44 -10.35
N SER A 21 10.87 -3.18 -10.18
CA SER A 21 10.59 -2.12 -11.16
C SER A 21 11.38 -2.28 -12.46
N GLY A 22 12.45 -3.08 -12.47
CA GLY A 22 13.23 -3.36 -13.67
C GLY A 22 12.60 -4.43 -14.58
N ASP A 23 11.58 -5.15 -14.09
CA ASP A 23 10.96 -6.24 -14.83
C ASP A 23 9.50 -5.95 -15.19
N GLY A 24 9.32 -5.14 -16.24
CA GLY A 24 8.00 -4.81 -16.76
C GLY A 24 7.21 -6.01 -17.28
N LYS A 25 7.86 -7.13 -17.62
CA LYS A 25 7.19 -8.34 -18.17
C LYS A 25 6.47 -9.12 -17.07
N ARG A 26 7.00 -9.13 -15.84
CA ARG A 26 6.38 -9.80 -14.69
C ARG A 26 5.36 -8.94 -13.94
N LEU A 27 5.11 -7.71 -14.36
CA LEU A 27 4.14 -6.84 -13.68
C LEU A 27 2.71 -7.34 -13.72
N ASP A 28 2.30 -8.04 -14.78
CA ASP A 28 0.96 -8.63 -14.82
C ASP A 28 0.77 -9.74 -13.78
N GLU A 29 1.83 -10.50 -13.49
CA GLU A 29 1.83 -11.48 -12.41
C GLU A 29 1.76 -10.77 -11.05
N ALA A 30 2.62 -9.75 -10.84
CA ALA A 30 2.61 -8.95 -9.61
C ALA A 30 1.24 -8.30 -9.36
N ARG A 31 0.58 -7.80 -10.41
CA ARG A 31 -0.78 -7.25 -10.33
C ARG A 31 -1.79 -8.31 -9.90
N LYS A 32 -1.79 -9.49 -10.53
CA LYS A 32 -2.72 -10.57 -10.19
C LYS A 32 -2.56 -10.99 -8.72
N GLU A 33 -1.33 -11.18 -8.26
CA GLU A 33 -1.02 -11.54 -6.87
C GLU A 33 -1.45 -10.46 -5.89
N LEU A 34 -1.11 -9.19 -6.14
CA LEU A 34 -1.54 -8.07 -5.31
C LEU A 34 -3.06 -8.01 -5.20
N HIS A 35 -3.77 -8.12 -6.33
CA HIS A 35 -5.23 -8.10 -6.35
C HIS A 35 -5.83 -9.29 -5.58
N GLN A 36 -5.21 -10.47 -5.67
CA GLN A 36 -5.65 -11.64 -4.92
C GLN A 36 -5.44 -11.47 -3.41
N ILE A 37 -4.30 -10.91 -2.99
CA ILE A 37 -4.02 -10.60 -1.58
C ILE A 37 -5.06 -9.60 -1.05
N LEU A 38 -5.27 -8.50 -1.76
CA LEU A 38 -6.13 -7.40 -1.32
C LEU A 38 -7.63 -7.75 -1.27
N ARG A 39 -8.06 -8.82 -1.96
CA ARG A 39 -9.42 -9.37 -1.85
C ARG A 39 -9.69 -10.05 -0.51
N ASN A 40 -8.65 -10.37 0.28
CA ASN A 40 -8.87 -11.01 1.56
C ASN A 40 -9.50 -10.01 2.57
N HIS A 41 -10.63 -10.41 3.16
CA HIS A 41 -11.38 -9.60 4.12
C HIS A 41 -10.55 -9.20 5.36
N SER A 42 -9.63 -10.05 5.82
CA SER A 42 -8.75 -9.77 6.97
C SER A 42 -7.81 -8.60 6.71
N LEU A 43 -7.54 -8.29 5.43
CA LEU A 43 -6.72 -7.16 5.03
C LEU A 43 -7.54 -5.91 4.72
N LYS A 44 -8.87 -5.89 4.88
CA LYS A 44 -9.69 -4.72 4.54
C LYS A 44 -9.25 -3.49 5.35
N GLY A 45 -8.96 -2.38 4.66
CA GLY A 45 -8.53 -1.12 5.29
C GLY A 45 -7.07 -1.09 5.78
N VAL A 46 -6.36 -2.22 5.78
CA VAL A 46 -4.94 -2.27 6.17
C VAL A 46 -4.10 -1.36 5.26
N PRO A 47 -3.24 -0.47 5.80
CA PRO A 47 -2.39 0.38 4.98
C PRO A 47 -1.44 -0.44 4.09
N LEU A 48 -1.23 0.03 2.86
CA LEU A 48 -0.34 -0.62 1.90
C LEU A 48 0.84 0.30 1.52
N VAL A 49 2.07 -0.20 1.61
CA VAL A 49 3.23 0.44 0.98
C VAL A 49 3.75 -0.48 -0.11
N ILE A 50 3.88 0.06 -1.31
CA ILE A 50 4.57 -0.61 -2.42
C ILE A 50 6.01 -0.13 -2.46
N LEU A 51 6.95 -1.05 -2.31
CA LEU A 51 8.37 -0.77 -2.56
C LEU A 51 8.65 -1.02 -4.04
N ALA A 52 8.82 0.06 -4.80
CA ALA A 52 9.22 0.03 -6.20
C ALA A 52 10.73 -0.17 -6.27
N ASN A 53 11.17 -1.42 -6.17
CA ASN A 53 12.56 -1.82 -5.99
C ASN A 53 13.34 -1.86 -7.31
N LYS A 54 14.67 -1.80 -7.21
CA LYS A 54 15.63 -1.77 -8.32
C LYS A 54 15.65 -0.48 -9.14
N GLN A 55 15.42 0.65 -8.48
CA GLN A 55 15.51 1.98 -9.11
C GLN A 55 16.94 2.34 -9.55
N ASP A 56 17.94 1.59 -9.13
CA ASP A 56 19.33 1.69 -9.60
C ASP A 56 19.53 1.15 -11.03
N LEU A 57 18.60 0.36 -11.55
CA LEU A 57 18.73 -0.23 -12.88
C LEU A 57 18.21 0.68 -13.99
N PRO A 58 18.89 0.72 -15.15
CA PRO A 58 18.37 1.43 -16.32
C PRO A 58 17.04 0.81 -16.76
N GLY A 59 16.06 1.66 -17.07
CA GLY A 59 14.72 1.22 -17.47
C GLY A 59 13.81 0.79 -16.31
N ALA A 60 14.23 1.01 -15.05
CA ALA A 60 13.33 0.86 -13.91
C ALA A 60 12.09 1.74 -14.07
N LEU A 61 10.91 1.14 -13.87
CA LEU A 61 9.64 1.83 -14.01
C LEU A 61 9.41 2.83 -12.88
N SER A 62 8.89 4.00 -13.23
CA SER A 62 8.54 5.05 -12.29
C SER A 62 7.35 4.65 -11.41
N PRO A 63 7.20 5.27 -10.22
CA PRO A 63 6.02 5.07 -9.37
C PRO A 63 4.69 5.32 -10.09
N GLU A 64 4.62 6.32 -10.96
CA GLU A 64 3.42 6.67 -11.72
C GLU A 64 3.05 5.54 -12.69
N THR A 65 4.05 4.99 -13.38
CA THR A 65 3.84 3.87 -14.31
C THR A 65 3.44 2.59 -13.56
N LEU A 66 4.05 2.32 -12.41
CA LEU A 66 3.65 1.21 -11.55
C LEU A 66 2.24 1.39 -11.01
N CYS A 67 1.86 2.61 -10.59
CA CYS A 67 0.51 2.91 -10.14
C CYS A 67 -0.53 2.54 -11.19
N GLN A 68 -0.26 2.86 -12.46
CA GLN A 68 -1.14 2.53 -13.58
C GLN A 68 -1.15 1.03 -13.87
N LYS A 69 0.04 0.41 -14.03
CA LYS A 69 0.17 -1.00 -14.40
C LYS A 69 -0.37 -1.96 -13.34
N LEU A 70 -0.23 -1.62 -12.05
CA LEU A 70 -0.78 -2.41 -10.95
C LEU A 70 -2.25 -2.05 -10.65
N ASP A 71 -2.78 -1.01 -11.31
CA ASP A 71 -4.16 -0.56 -11.17
C ASP A 71 -4.52 -0.23 -9.70
N LEU A 72 -3.60 0.50 -9.05
CA LEU A 72 -3.66 0.75 -7.61
C LEU A 72 -4.84 1.61 -7.21
N ARG A 73 -5.22 2.58 -8.05
CA ARG A 73 -6.35 3.47 -7.77
C ARG A 73 -7.66 2.69 -7.63
N ARG A 74 -7.86 1.66 -8.44
CA ARG A 74 -9.06 0.82 -8.39
C ARG A 74 -8.99 -0.20 -7.26
N VAL A 75 -7.90 -0.96 -7.16
CA VAL A 75 -7.82 -2.08 -6.19
C VAL A 75 -7.63 -1.59 -4.74
N CYS A 76 -7.13 -0.38 -4.55
CA CYS A 76 -6.98 0.25 -3.24
C CYS A 76 -8.06 1.30 -2.96
N ASP A 77 -9.22 1.24 -3.62
CA ASP A 77 -10.35 2.09 -3.28
C ASP A 77 -10.73 1.91 -1.79
N GLY A 78 -10.91 3.02 -1.09
CA GLY A 78 -11.13 3.05 0.37
C GLY A 78 -9.97 2.55 1.24
N ARG A 79 -8.77 2.33 0.67
CA ARG A 79 -7.55 1.94 1.40
C ARG A 79 -6.50 3.04 1.28
N VAL A 80 -5.80 3.35 2.37
CA VAL A 80 -4.63 4.23 2.31
C VAL A 80 -3.42 3.48 1.77
N TRP A 81 -2.72 4.07 0.80
CA TRP A 81 -1.55 3.44 0.19
C TRP A 81 -0.48 4.45 -0.25
N PHE A 82 0.73 3.96 -0.46
CA PHE A 82 1.86 4.77 -0.95
C PHE A 82 2.82 3.90 -1.79
N ILE A 83 3.50 4.51 -2.77
CA ILE A 83 4.60 3.87 -3.52
C ILE A 83 5.89 4.56 -3.13
N GLN A 84 6.86 3.80 -2.66
CA GLN A 84 8.20 4.26 -2.33
C GLN A 84 9.20 3.71 -3.36
N PRO A 85 9.84 4.56 -4.18
CA PRO A 85 11.01 4.16 -4.96
C PRO A 85 12.13 3.71 -4.03
N CYS A 86 12.77 2.59 -4.32
CA CYS A 86 13.92 2.11 -3.54
C CYS A 86 14.92 1.28 -4.36
N SER A 87 16.11 1.13 -3.81
CA SER A 87 17.10 0.15 -4.25
C SER A 87 17.57 -0.65 -3.04
N ALA A 88 17.20 -1.92 -2.98
CA ALA A 88 17.59 -2.79 -1.88
C ALA A 88 19.11 -3.02 -1.82
N THR A 89 19.79 -3.00 -2.97
CA THR A 89 21.25 -3.18 -3.08
C THR A 89 22.01 -1.95 -2.65
N MET A 90 21.48 -0.75 -2.92
CA MET A 90 22.09 0.52 -2.50
C MET A 90 21.61 0.99 -1.12
N GLY A 91 20.58 0.34 -0.55
CA GLY A 91 19.94 0.73 0.71
C GLY A 91 19.04 1.98 0.64
N VAL A 92 18.93 2.63 -0.53
CA VAL A 92 18.21 3.89 -0.71
C VAL A 92 16.70 3.67 -0.73
N GLY A 93 15.93 4.51 -0.04
CA GLY A 93 14.46 4.52 -0.07
C GLY A 93 13.79 3.49 0.83
N LEU A 94 14.55 2.57 1.43
CA LEU A 94 13.99 1.54 2.32
C LEU A 94 13.48 2.14 3.63
N GLU A 95 14.31 2.94 4.30
CA GLU A 95 13.95 3.57 5.57
C GLU A 95 12.72 4.47 5.41
N GLU A 96 12.67 5.25 4.33
CA GLU A 96 11.55 6.12 4.00
C GLU A 96 10.26 5.32 3.79
N GLY A 97 10.34 4.16 3.12
CA GLY A 97 9.22 3.26 2.91
C GLY A 97 8.66 2.71 4.22
N PHE A 98 9.54 2.23 5.11
CA PHE A 98 9.11 1.72 6.42
C PHE A 98 8.62 2.84 7.34
N ARG A 99 9.25 4.01 7.34
CA ARG A 99 8.77 5.19 8.07
C ARG A 99 7.39 5.61 7.58
N LYS A 100 7.13 5.54 6.26
CA LYS A 100 5.80 5.80 5.71
C LYS A 100 4.79 4.78 6.18
N MET A 101 5.14 3.49 6.23
CA MET A 101 4.26 2.45 6.80
C MET A 101 3.90 2.76 8.25
N VAL A 102 4.90 3.08 9.10
CA VAL A 102 4.65 3.48 10.49
C VAL A 102 3.72 4.69 10.59
N TYR A 103 3.91 5.70 9.73
CA TYR A 103 3.02 6.85 9.66
C TYR A 103 1.58 6.45 9.27
N LEU A 104 1.42 5.59 8.26
CA LEU A 104 0.12 5.13 7.79
C LEU A 104 -0.61 4.25 8.81
N MET A 105 0.10 3.50 9.65
CA MET A 105 -0.50 2.71 10.73
C MET A 105 -0.98 3.58 11.92
N LYS A 106 -0.35 4.73 12.16
CA LYS A 106 -0.70 5.63 13.27
C LYS A 106 -1.82 6.61 12.94
N ASN A 107 -1.99 6.99 11.67
CA ASN A 107 -3.00 7.95 11.23
C ASN A 107 -4.42 7.44 10.90
N PRO A 108 -4.77 6.14 10.85
CA PRO A 108 -6.17 5.73 10.63
C PRO A 108 -7.08 6.27 11.73
N LEU A 109 -6.57 6.29 12.97
CA LEU A 109 -7.27 6.78 14.16
C LEU A 109 -7.59 8.29 14.11
N ARG A 110 -6.72 9.11 13.50
CA ARG A 110 -6.94 10.56 13.40
C ARG A 110 -8.06 10.88 12.43
N GLN A 111 -8.08 10.22 11.29
CA GLN A 111 -9.10 10.42 10.27
C GLN A 111 -10.48 9.97 10.77
N THR A 112 -10.55 8.83 11.48
CA THR A 112 -11.81 8.40 12.11
C THR A 112 -12.27 9.38 13.21
N GLN A 113 -11.35 9.94 14.01
CA GLN A 113 -11.70 10.95 15.02
C GLN A 113 -12.17 12.28 14.41
N GLU A 114 -11.57 12.72 13.30
CA GLU A 114 -12.03 13.90 12.56
C GLU A 114 -13.38 13.64 11.89
N ASP A 115 -13.59 12.48 11.30
CA ASP A 115 -14.88 12.08 10.73
C ASP A 115 -15.99 12.03 11.79
N ILE A 116 -15.67 11.54 13.00
CA ILE A 116 -16.58 11.56 14.15
C ILE A 116 -16.84 13.00 14.59
N LYS A 117 -15.81 13.84 14.73
CA LYS A 117 -15.97 15.26 15.08
C LYS A 117 -16.79 16.02 14.04
N ILE A 118 -16.56 15.77 12.75
CA ILE A 118 -17.30 16.37 11.63
C ILE A 118 -18.76 15.91 11.67
N LYS A 119 -19.03 14.61 11.84
CA LYS A 119 -20.40 14.10 12.01
C LYS A 119 -21.09 14.68 13.24
N MET A 120 -20.39 14.86 14.36
CA MET A 120 -20.92 15.51 15.55
C MET A 120 -21.23 16.99 15.31
N ARG A 121 -20.37 17.71 14.58
CA ARG A 121 -20.59 19.11 14.18
C ARG A 121 -21.77 19.28 13.22
N LEU A 122 -21.87 18.38 12.24
CA LEU A 122 -22.96 18.36 11.25
C LEU A 122 -24.30 17.94 11.86
N ARG A 123 -24.28 17.14 12.94
CA ARG A 123 -25.48 16.82 13.74
C ARG A 123 -25.84 17.90 14.76
N GLY A 124 -25.06 18.97 14.86
CA GLY A 124 -25.24 20.08 15.82
C GLY A 124 -26.25 21.16 15.40
N HIS A 125 -27.29 20.83 14.63
CA HIS A 125 -28.45 21.70 14.42
C HIS A 125 -29.75 20.97 14.78
N TYR A 126 -30.13 21.09 16.07
CA TYR A 126 -31.42 21.52 16.64
C TYR A 126 -31.75 20.80 17.96
N PRO A 127 -32.36 21.45 18.97
CA PRO A 127 -32.48 22.89 19.25
C PRO A 127 -31.44 23.41 20.26
#